data_AF-A0A8X8ARB3-F1
#
_entry.id   AF-A0A8X8ARB3-F1
#
_cell.length_a   1.000
_cell.length_b   1.000
_cell.length_c   1.000
_cell.angle_alpha   90.00
_cell.angle_beta   90.00
_cell.angle_gamma   90.00
#
_symmetry.space_group_name_H-M   'P 1'
#
loop_
_entity.id
_entity.type
_entity.pdbx_description
1 polymer ?
#
loop_
_entity_poly.entity_id
_entity_poly.type
_entity_poly.pdbx_seq_one_letter_code
_entity_poly.pdbx_strand_id
1 'polypeptide(L)' 'MNWVQRKIYLYNVTFGLFMLDWWERYLFNILVIVLMWFIFYNGSRYVTDFCKSVVDFRIEIATCNSQHVLLVFYKDYS' A
#
# COMPACT_ATOMS: atom_id res chain seq x y z
N MET A 1 29.35 -33.60 -8.05
CA MET A 1 28.80 -32.24 -7.89
C MET A 1 29.93 -31.23 -8.04
N ASN A 2 30.08 -30.63 -9.23
CA ASN A 2 31.21 -29.74 -9.53
C ASN A 2 31.15 -28.49 -8.65
N TRP A 3 32.11 -28.38 -7.75
CA TRP A 3 32.26 -27.25 -6.82
C TRP A 3 32.34 -25.90 -7.55
N VAL A 4 32.87 -25.91 -8.77
CA VAL A 4 32.94 -24.77 -9.69
C VAL A 4 31.55 -24.25 -10.11
N GLN A 5 30.58 -25.13 -10.36
CA GLN A 5 29.22 -24.72 -10.73
C GLN A 5 28.50 -24.03 -9.57
N ARG A 6 28.75 -24.50 -8.34
CA ARG A 6 28.20 -23.90 -7.12
C ARG A 6 28.79 -22.51 -6.86
N LYS A 7 30.08 -22.33 -7.12
CA LYS A 7 30.75 -21.03 -7.08
C LYS A 7 30.12 -20.08 -8.11
N ILE A 8 29.98 -20.51 -9.37
CA ILE A 8 29.40 -19.70 -10.45
C ILE A 8 27.95 -19.29 -10.16
N TYR A 9 27.12 -20.17 -9.60
CA TYR A 9 25.74 -19.80 -9.24
C TYR A 9 25.68 -18.75 -8.12
N LEU A 10 26.52 -18.88 -7.09
CA LEU A 10 26.64 -17.88 -6.03
C LEU A 10 27.18 -16.55 -6.56
N TYR A 11 28.16 -16.59 -7.46
CA TYR A 11 28.66 -15.38 -8.11
C TYR A 11 27.58 -14.77 -9.00
N ASN A 12 26.84 -15.54 -9.79
CA ASN A 12 25.81 -14.98 -10.66
C ASN A 12 24.62 -14.37 -9.90
N VAL A 13 24.23 -14.94 -8.74
CA VAL A 13 23.13 -14.39 -7.93
C VAL A 13 23.58 -13.21 -7.07
N THR A 14 24.79 -13.25 -6.51
CA THR A 14 25.32 -12.19 -5.64
C THR A 14 25.88 -11.05 -6.47
N PHE A 15 26.73 -11.36 -7.46
CA PHE A 15 27.26 -10.37 -8.37
C PHE A 15 26.22 -9.95 -9.41
N GLY A 16 25.33 -10.78 -9.94
CA GLY A 16 24.35 -10.32 -10.95
C GLY A 16 23.43 -9.18 -10.47
N LEU A 17 23.10 -9.14 -9.18
CA LEU A 17 22.35 -8.02 -8.56
C LEU A 17 23.25 -6.81 -8.22
N PHE A 18 24.54 -7.07 -7.99
CA PHE A 18 25.55 -6.09 -7.56
C PHE A 18 26.55 -5.71 -8.68
N MET A 19 26.36 -6.19 -9.90
CA MET A 19 27.27 -6.07 -11.05
C MET A 19 27.04 -4.82 -11.87
N LEU A 20 25.93 -4.12 -11.61
CA LEU A 20 25.77 -2.77 -12.10
C LEU A 20 27.02 -1.99 -11.72
N ASP A 21 27.65 -1.38 -12.73
CA ASP A 21 28.81 -0.52 -12.59
C ASP A 21 28.55 0.49 -11.46
N TRP A 22 29.58 1.06 -10.83
CA TRP A 22 29.35 1.91 -9.65
C TRP A 22 28.32 3.02 -9.96
N TRP A 23 28.35 3.55 -11.18
CA TRP A 23 27.36 4.49 -11.71
C TRP A 23 25.93 3.91 -11.85
N GLU A 24 25.80 2.69 -12.35
CA GLU A 24 24.51 2.05 -12.57
C GLU A 24 23.81 1.73 -11.24
N ARG A 25 24.55 1.37 -10.17
CA ARG A 25 23.97 1.20 -8.83
C ARG A 25 23.28 2.47 -8.34
N TYR A 26 23.88 3.64 -8.55
CA TYR A 26 23.26 4.90 -8.18
C TYR A 26 21.99 5.16 -9.00
N LEU A 27 22.04 4.89 -10.31
CA LEU A 27 20.90 5.02 -11.20
C LEU A 27 19.74 4.13 -10.78
N PHE A 28 19.99 2.85 -10.51
CA PHE A 28 18.96 1.89 -10.09
C PHE A 28 18.35 2.25 -8.73
N ASN A 29 19.16 2.69 -7.77
CA ASN A 29 18.69 3.06 -6.44
C ASN A 29 17.78 4.31 -6.49
N ILE A 30 18.16 5.32 -7.30
CA ILE A 30 17.29 6.48 -7.56
C ILE A 30 16.00 6.04 -8.25
N LEU A 31 16.08 5.15 -9.24
CA LEU A 31 14.92 4.62 -9.96
C LEU A 31 13.94 3.92 -9.02
N VAL A 32 14.44 3.08 -8.11
CA VAL A 32 13.62 2.38 -7.10
C VAL A 32 12.99 3.38 -6.14
N ILE A 33 13.72 4.39 -5.67
CA ILE A 33 13.17 5.44 -4.78
C ILE A 33 12.07 6.22 -5.49
N VAL A 34 12.28 6.64 -6.73
CA VAL A 34 11.29 7.38 -7.53
C VAL A 34 10.07 6.51 -7.84
N LEU A 35 10.27 5.23 -8.17
CA LEU A 35 9.19 4.29 -8.43
C LEU A 35 8.36 4.05 -7.15
N MET A 36 9.01 3.86 -6.01
CA MET A 36 8.34 3.65 -4.74
C MET A 36 7.56 4.89 -4.32
N TRP A 37 8.14 6.08 -4.51
CA TRP A 37 7.46 7.35 -4.34
C TRP A 37 6.24 7.49 -5.26
N PHE A 38 6.39 7.12 -6.54
CA PHE A 38 5.29 7.16 -7.51
C PHE A 38 4.14 6.24 -7.11
N ILE A 39 4.44 5.00 -6.71
CA ILE A 39 3.43 4.05 -6.23
C ILE A 39 2.76 4.58 -4.96
N PHE A 40 3.53 5.15 -4.03
CA PHE A 40 2.97 5.69 -2.80
C PHE A 40 2.08 6.91 -3.07
N TYR A 41 2.50 7.83 -3.93
CA TYR A 41 1.70 9.01 -4.31
C TYR A 41 0.40 8.60 -4.99
N ASN A 42 0.46 7.69 -5.97
CA ASN A 42 -0.73 7.19 -6.66
C ASN A 42 -1.63 6.36 -5.72
N GLY A 43 -1.04 5.44 -4.95
CA GLY A 43 -1.74 4.58 -3.99
C GLY A 43 -2.41 5.37 -2.87
N SER A 44 -1.74 6.41 -2.36
CA SER A 44 -2.30 7.27 -1.32
C SER A 44 -3.61 7.92 -1.77
N ARG A 45 -3.72 8.34 -3.03
CA ARG A 45 -4.95 8.94 -3.56
C ARG A 45 -6.11 7.94 -3.52
N TYR A 46 -5.88 6.70 -3.98
CA TYR A 46 -6.87 5.63 -3.90
C TYR A 46 -7.29 5.31 -2.46
N VAL A 47 -6.34 5.23 -1.52
CA VAL A 47 -6.63 4.97 -0.10
C VAL A 47 -7.41 6.12 0.52
N THR A 48 -7.11 7.36 0.15
CA THR A 48 -7.77 8.55 0.70
C THR A 48 -9.23 8.63 0.24
N ASP A 49 -9.50 8.34 -1.04
CA ASP A 49 -10.87 8.29 -1.58
C ASP A 49 -11.68 7.12 -0.98
N PHE A 50 -11.03 5.98 -0.71
CA PHE A 50 -11.66 4.86 -0.01
C PHE A 50 -11.96 5.21 1.46
N CYS A 51 -11.03 5.85 2.17
CA CYS A 51 -11.23 6.31 3.55
C CYS A 51 -12.37 7.33 3.66
N LYS A 52 -12.47 8.28 2.71
CA LYS A 52 -13.59 9.22 2.67
C LYS A 52 -14.92 8.50 2.50
N SER A 53 -15.00 7.54 1.58
CA SER A 53 -16.20 6.75 1.35
C SER A 53 -16.61 5.92 2.57
N VAL A 54 -15.64 5.37 3.31
CA VAL A 54 -15.90 4.61 4.54
C VAL A 54 -16.36 5.50 5.68
N VAL A 55 -15.77 6.69 5.84
CA VAL A 55 -16.19 7.66 6.87
C VAL A 55 -17.58 8.21 6.57
N ASP A 56 -17.86 8.55 5.32
CA ASP A 56 -19.17 9.05 4.88
C ASP A 56 -20.27 7.99 5.13
N PHE A 57 -20.01 6.74 4.74
CA PHE A 57 -20.91 5.62 5.02
C PHE A 57 -21.12 5.36 6.52
N ARG A 58 -20.08 5.55 7.35
CA ARG A 58 -20.19 5.43 8.82
C ARG A 58 -21.08 6.52 9.42
N ILE A 59 -21.02 7.75 8.90
CA ILE A 59 -21.85 8.87 9.36
C ILE A 59 -23.32 8.65 8.96
N GLU A 60 -23.57 8.16 7.74
CA GLU A 60 -24.93 7.86 7.28
C GLU A 60 -25.59 6.74 8.09
N ILE A 61 -24.83 5.70 8.46
CA ILE A 61 -25.33 4.66 9.39
C ILE A 61 -25.62 5.26 10.78
N ALA A 62 -24.72 6.11 11.31
CA ALA A 62 -24.89 6.69 12.64
C ALA A 62 -26.15 7.59 12.73
N THR A 63 -26.40 8.38 11.69
CA THR A 63 -27.59 9.25 11.60
C THR A 63 -28.87 8.43 11.45
N CYS A 64 -28.88 7.41 10.59
CA CYS A 64 -30.01 6.49 10.42
C CYS A 64 -30.34 5.75 11.73
N ASN A 65 -29.32 5.25 12.44
CA ASN A 65 -29.50 4.59 13.74
C ASN A 65 -30.06 5.56 14.80
N SER A 66 -29.58 6.81 14.83
CA SER A 66 -30.06 7.83 15.76
C SER A 66 -31.53 8.21 15.50
N GLN A 67 -31.95 8.34 14.25
CA GLN A 67 -33.35 8.60 13.88
C GLN A 67 -34.27 7.43 14.22
N HIS A 68 -33.82 6.18 14.01
CA HIS A 68 -34.59 4.99 14.32
C HIS A 68 -34.83 4.83 15.84
N VAL A 69 -33.80 5.11 16.67
CA VAL A 69 -33.94 5.10 18.14
C VAL A 69 -34.93 6.17 18.63
N LEU A 70 -34.90 7.36 18.02
CA LEU A 70 -35.77 8.47 18.41
C LEU A 70 -37.24 8.20 18.04
N LEU A 71 -37.49 7.55 16.91
CA LEU A 71 -38.83 7.09 16.50
C LEU A 71 -39.38 5.98 17.40
N VAL A 72 -38.53 5.06 17.85
CA VAL A 72 -38.93 4.01 18.82
C VAL A 72 -39.28 4.66 20.17
N PHE A 73 -38.43 5.54 20.69
CA PHE A 73 -38.68 6.26 21.94
C PHE A 73 -39.96 7.11 21.91
N TYR A 74 -40.22 7.80 20.79
CA TYR A 74 -41.42 8.61 20.64
C TYR A 74 -42.70 7.74 20.62
N LYS A 75 -42.60 6.52 20.11
CA LYS A 75 -43.72 5.59 20.01
C LYS A 75 -44.04 4.87 21.34
N ASP A 76 -43.05 4.74 22.22
CA ASP A 76 -43.25 4.21 23.59
C ASP A 76 -43.76 5.26 24.59
N TYR A 77 -43.67 6.56 24.27
CA TYR A 77 -44.11 7.67 25.14
C TYR A 77 -45.44 8.34 24.72
N SER A 78 -46.08 7.88 23.64
CA SER A 78 -47.41 8.32 23.17
C SER A 78 -48.45 7.24 23.36
#